data_AF-A0AAE1AHD3-F1
#
_entry.id   AF-A0AAE1AHD3-F1
#
_cell.length_a   1.000
_cell.length_b   1.000
_cell.length_c   1.000
_cell.angle_alpha   90.00
_cell.angle_beta   90.00
_cell.angle_gamma   90.00
#
_symmetry.space_group_name_H-M   'P 1'
#
loop_
_entity.id
_entity.type
_entity.pdbx_description
1 polymer ?
#
loop_
_entity_poly.entity_id
_entity_poly.type
_entity_poly.pdbx_seq_one_letter_code
_entity_poly.pdbx_strand_id
1 'polypeptide(L)'
;MQEVLNERLLPSHTYSVLSRGDPAQTASLTHQELQDAHAKCYHPSNARFSTFGHLPLESHMEFIDSSLVEFSQTEPSVGEPHELHWKKPVSCECNTIYHGLICQQA
;
A
#
# COMPACT_ATOMS: atom_id res chain seq x y z
N MET A 1 -3.21 12.05 12.88
CA MET A 1 -3.18 13.25 12.01
C MET A 1 -3.02 12.87 10.54
N GLN A 2 -1.96 12.15 10.13
CA GLN A 2 -1.72 11.81 8.72
C GLN A 2 -2.82 10.93 8.10
N GLU A 3 -3.33 9.94 8.84
CA GLU A 3 -4.38 9.03 8.36
C GLU A 3 -5.69 9.79 8.07
N VAL A 4 -6.16 10.59 9.03
CA VAL A 4 -7.35 11.44 8.88
C VAL A 4 -7.19 12.42 7.71
N LEU A 5 -5.98 12.94 7.49
CA LEU A 5 -5.73 13.83 6.36
C LEU A 5 -5.86 13.09 5.03
N ASN A 6 -5.26 11.89 4.91
CA ASN A 6 -5.32 11.10 3.68
C ASN A 6 -6.73 10.60 3.36
N GLU A 7 -7.51 10.20 4.37
CA GLU A 7 -8.91 9.83 4.22
C GLU A 7 -9.74 10.95 3.60
N ARG A 8 -9.46 12.20 3.98
CA ARG A 8 -10.21 13.37 3.52
C ARG A 8 -9.71 13.92 2.21
N LEU A 9 -8.40 13.88 1.97
CA LEU A 9 -7.79 14.39 0.75
C LEU A 9 -7.90 13.44 -0.43
N LEU A 10 -7.83 12.13 -0.19
CA LEU A 10 -7.75 11.08 -1.20
C LEU A 10 -8.82 9.99 -0.98
N PRO A 11 -10.12 10.34 -0.83
CA PRO A 11 -11.19 9.41 -0.45
C PRO A 11 -11.43 8.30 -1.48
N SER A 12 -11.10 8.51 -2.76
CA SER A 12 -11.24 7.47 -3.79
C SER A 12 -10.04 6.53 -3.84
N HIS A 13 -8.96 6.85 -3.13
CA HIS A 13 -7.68 6.19 -3.21
C HIS A 13 -7.45 5.21 -2.05
N THR A 14 -6.58 4.22 -2.26
CA THR A 14 -6.07 3.31 -1.22
C THR A 14 -5.45 4.00 0.00
N TYR A 15 -5.00 5.26 -0.11
CA TYR A 15 -4.42 6.00 1.01
C TYR A 15 -5.48 6.46 2.01
N SER A 16 -6.76 6.40 1.64
CA SER A 16 -7.87 6.70 2.56
C SER A 16 -8.09 5.64 3.64
N VAL A 17 -7.54 4.44 3.47
CA VAL A 17 -7.70 3.33 4.42
C VAL A 17 -6.42 3.07 5.21
N LEU A 18 -6.57 2.48 6.40
CA LEU A 18 -5.45 2.07 7.24
C LEU A 18 -4.79 0.81 6.68
N SER A 19 -3.68 0.98 5.96
CA SER A 19 -2.94 -0.15 5.35
C SER A 19 -2.42 -1.16 6.37
N ARG A 20 -2.13 -0.71 7.60
CA ARG A 20 -1.73 -1.58 8.72
C ARG A 20 -2.90 -2.40 9.30
N GLY A 21 -4.13 -2.07 8.90
CA GLY A 21 -5.35 -2.60 9.47
C GLY A 21 -5.85 -1.78 10.65
N ASP A 22 -7.18 -1.67 10.74
CA ASP A 22 -7.87 -1.22 11.94
C ASP A 22 -7.99 -2.40 12.91
N PRO A 23 -7.49 -2.31 14.17
CA PRO A 23 -7.62 -3.38 15.16
C PRO A 23 -9.05 -3.90 15.34
N ALA A 24 -10.07 -3.05 15.16
CA ALA A 24 -11.47 -3.45 15.22
C ALA A 24 -11.89 -4.37 14.06
N GLN A 25 -11.21 -4.29 12.91
CA GLN A 25 -11.53 -5.04 11.69
C GLN A 25 -10.55 -6.18 11.40
N THR A 26 -9.34 -6.17 11.97
CA THR A 26 -8.31 -7.19 11.73
C THR A 26 -8.82 -8.62 11.96
N ALA A 27 -9.68 -8.81 12.97
CA ALA A 27 -10.23 -10.13 13.30
C ALA A 27 -11.21 -10.68 12.25
N SER A 28 -11.73 -9.84 11.36
CA SER A 28 -12.70 -10.20 10.32
C SER A 28 -12.02 -10.66 9.02
N LEU A 29 -10.70 -10.49 8.88
CA LEU A 29 -9.96 -10.88 7.69
C LEU A 29 -9.96 -12.41 7.53
N THR A 30 -10.46 -12.89 6.41
CA THR A 30 -10.50 -14.32 6.11
C THR A 30 -9.20 -14.82 5.48
N HIS A 31 -8.94 -16.12 5.62
CA HIS A 31 -7.78 -16.76 4.98
C HIS A 31 -7.82 -16.64 3.45
N GLN A 32 -9.00 -16.69 2.84
CA GLN A 32 -9.13 -16.56 1.39
C GLN A 32 -8.74 -15.16 0.92
N GLU A 33 -9.23 -14.12 1.59
CA GLU A 33 -8.86 -12.73 1.27
C GLU A 33 -7.36 -12.48 1.39
N LEU A 34 -6.70 -13.12 2.37
CA LEU A 34 -5.24 -13.06 2.51
C LEU A 34 -4.53 -13.72 1.31
N GLN A 35 -4.96 -14.91 0.90
CA GLN A 35 -4.39 -15.61 -0.25
C GLN A 35 -4.58 -14.83 -1.55
N ASP A 36 -5.79 -14.28 -1.76
CA ASP A 36 -6.12 -13.51 -2.96
C ASP A 36 -5.29 -12.22 -3.04
N ALA A 37 -5.12 -11.53 -1.90
CA ALA A 37 -4.26 -10.35 -1.81
C ALA A 37 -2.79 -10.69 -2.11
N HIS A 38 -2.28 -11.82 -1.60
CA HIS A 38 -0.93 -12.28 -1.90
C HIS A 38 -0.77 -12.58 -3.40
N ALA A 39 -1.68 -13.39 -3.97
CA ALA A 39 -1.63 -13.76 -5.39
C ALA A 39 -1.67 -12.53 -6.31
N LYS A 40 -2.46 -11.50 -5.95
CA LYS A 40 -2.55 -10.25 -6.70
C LYS A 40 -1.31 -9.36 -6.57
N CYS A 41 -0.79 -9.19 -5.35
CA CYS A 41 0.23 -8.18 -5.07
C CYS A 41 1.68 -8.66 -5.17
N TYR A 42 1.93 -9.97 -4.95
CA TYR A 42 3.28 -10.55 -4.86
C TYR A 42 3.73 -11.26 -6.15
N HIS A 43 2.93 -11.21 -7.22
CA HIS A 43 3.38 -11.70 -8.51
C HIS A 43 4.63 -10.91 -8.98
N PRO A 44 5.70 -11.55 -9.47
CA PRO A 44 6.95 -10.85 -9.81
C PRO A 44 6.81 -9.76 -10.87
N SER A 45 5.81 -9.82 -11.74
CA SER A 45 5.50 -8.74 -12.70
C SER A 45 5.07 -7.43 -12.02
N ASN A 46 4.67 -7.46 -10.76
CA ASN A 46 4.40 -6.28 -9.92
C ASN A 46 5.59 -5.92 -9.00
N ALA A 47 6.65 -6.72 -8.99
CA ALA A 47 7.79 -6.52 -8.10
C ALA A 47 8.81 -5.54 -8.70
N ARG A 48 9.57 -4.88 -7.81
CA ARG A 48 10.73 -4.06 -8.16
C ARG A 48 11.92 -4.54 -7.34
N PHE A 49 12.96 -5.01 -8.02
CA PHE A 49 14.19 -5.48 -7.37
C PHE A 49 15.19 -4.34 -7.30
N SER A 50 15.86 -4.19 -6.16
CA SER A 50 16.89 -3.16 -5.96
C SER A 50 18.03 -3.76 -5.15
N THR A 51 19.25 -3.65 -5.67
CA THR A 51 20.48 -4.07 -5.01
C THR A 51 21.39 -2.85 -4.81
N PHE A 52 22.20 -2.86 -3.77
CA PHE A 52 23.10 -1.74 -3.45
C PHE A 52 24.37 -2.27 -2.79
N GLY A 53 25.51 -1.69 -3.16
CA GLY A 53 26.81 -2.01 -2.57
C GLY A 53 27.86 -2.43 -3.60
N HIS A 54 28.93 -3.06 -3.11
CA HIS A 54 30.05 -3.52 -3.92
C HIS A 54 30.01 -5.05 -4.06
N LEU A 55 28.93 -5.54 -4.66
CA LEU A 55 28.74 -6.95 -5.02
C LEU A 55 28.63 -7.07 -6.54
N PRO A 56 29.11 -8.17 -7.16
CA PRO A 56 28.96 -8.38 -8.60
C PRO A 56 27.48 -8.41 -8.99
N LEU A 57 27.09 -7.59 -9.96
CA LEU A 57 25.70 -7.47 -10.40
C LEU A 57 25.24 -8.75 -11.11
N GLU A 58 26.14 -9.39 -11.83
CA GLU A 58 25.89 -10.58 -12.66
C GLU A 58 25.33 -11.73 -11.81
N SER A 59 25.96 -12.02 -10.67
CA SER A 59 25.50 -13.07 -9.77
C SER A 59 24.10 -12.78 -9.17
N HIS A 60 23.76 -11.50 -8.96
CA HIS A 60 22.43 -11.13 -8.51
C HIS A 60 21.38 -11.29 -9.63
N MET A 61 21.73 -10.92 -10.86
CA MET A 61 20.84 -11.07 -12.00
C MET A 61 20.58 -12.53 -12.33
N GLU A 62 21.60 -13.39 -12.29
CA GLU A 62 21.44 -14.84 -12.48
C GLU A 62 20.52 -15.46 -11.42
N PHE A 63 20.69 -15.06 -10.16
CA PHE A 63 19.83 -15.52 -9.08
C PHE A 63 18.38 -15.08 -9.30
N ILE A 64 18.15 -13.80 -9.62
CA ILE A 64 16.81 -13.29 -9.89
C ILE A 64 16.19 -14.03 -11.09
N ASP A 65 16.90 -14.13 -12.21
CA ASP A 65 16.40 -14.81 -13.42
C ASP A 65 15.99 -16.26 -13.14
N SER A 66 16.86 -17.03 -12.48
CA SER A 66 16.55 -18.42 -12.09
C SER A 66 15.33 -18.53 -11.16
N SER A 67 15.09 -17.53 -10.31
CA SER A 67 13.94 -17.50 -9.40
C SER A 67 12.62 -17.13 -10.09
N LEU A 68 12.69 -16.56 -11.29
CA LEU A 68 11.52 -16.09 -12.04
C LEU A 68 11.03 -17.07 -13.11
N VAL A 69 11.79 -18.14 -13.39
CA VAL A 69 11.49 -19.14 -14.45
C VAL A 69 10.08 -19.73 -14.37
N GLU A 70 9.53 -19.88 -13.17
CA GLU A 70 8.20 -20.50 -12.97
C GLU A 70 7.02 -19.53 -13.18
N PHE A 71 7.29 -18.24 -13.39
CA PHE A 71 6.26 -17.19 -13.47
C PHE A 71 6.03 -16.74 -14.92
N SER A 72 4.77 -16.76 -15.36
CA SER A 72 4.36 -16.13 -16.61
C SER A 72 4.21 -14.62 -16.42
N GLN A 73 4.58 -13.81 -17.41
CA GLN A 73 4.34 -12.37 -17.34
C GLN A 73 2.85 -12.05 -17.19
N THR A 74 2.52 -11.15 -16.27
CA THR A 74 1.17 -10.61 -16.09
C THR A 74 1.19 -9.09 -16.14
N GLU A 75 0.04 -8.49 -16.46
CA GLU A 75 -0.13 -7.05 -16.30
C GLU A 75 -0.15 -6.72 -14.80
N PRO A 76 0.73 -5.83 -14.31
CA PRO A 76 0.68 -5.42 -12.92
C PRO A 76 -0.69 -4.82 -12.61
N SER A 77 -1.19 -5.05 -11.40
CA SER A 77 -2.51 -4.55 -11.02
C SER A 77 -2.57 -3.04 -11.23
N VAL A 78 -3.45 -2.60 -12.12
CA VAL A 78 -3.61 -1.21 -12.57
C VAL A 78 -3.66 -0.27 -11.36
N GLY A 79 -2.92 0.83 -11.49
CA GLY A 79 -2.64 1.81 -10.45
C GLY A 79 -3.87 2.45 -9.84
N GLU A 80 -3.63 3.05 -8.68
CA GLU A 80 -4.62 3.70 -7.84
C GLU A 80 -5.40 4.77 -8.64
N PRO A 81 -6.71 4.92 -8.38
CA PRO A 81 -7.54 5.84 -9.13
C PRO A 81 -7.05 7.28 -8.97
N HIS A 82 -7.16 8.07 -10.04
CA HIS A 82 -6.89 9.49 -9.98
C HIS A 82 -7.97 10.20 -9.15
N GLU A 83 -7.56 10.83 -8.05
CA GLU A 83 -8.44 11.69 -7.28
C GLU A 83 -8.82 12.92 -8.11
N LEU A 84 -10.12 13.23 -8.17
CA LEU A 84 -10.59 14.40 -8.91
C LEU A 84 -10.25 15.68 -8.15
N HIS A 85 -9.94 16.74 -8.88
CA HIS A 85 -9.65 18.04 -8.26
C HIS A 85 -10.86 18.58 -7.50
N TRP A 86 -10.62 19.00 -6.27
CA TRP A 86 -11.63 19.61 -5.41
C TRP A 86 -12.09 20.96 -5.98
N LYS A 87 -13.40 21.12 -6.17
CA LYS A 87 -14.00 22.38 -6.66
C LYS A 87 -14.00 23.50 -5.61
N LYS A 88 -13.80 23.15 -4.34
CA LYS A 88 -13.77 24.06 -3.19
C LYS A 88 -12.82 23.48 -2.13
N PRO A 89 -12.24 24.32 -1.26
CA PRO A 89 -11.37 23.84 -0.19
C PRO A 89 -12.05 22.78 0.68
N VAL A 90 -11.32 21.75 1.05
CA VAL A 90 -11.75 20.70 1.99
C VAL A 90 -11.10 20.97 3.33
N SER A 91 -11.91 21.05 4.39
CA SER A 91 -11.42 21.10 5.77
C SER A 91 -11.46 19.70 6.41
N CYS A 92 -10.48 19.42 7.26
CA CYS A 92 -10.48 18.24 8.12
C CYS A 92 -10.28 18.68 9.57
N GLU A 93 -11.18 18.23 10.45
CA GLU A 93 -11.00 18.34 11.90
C GLU A 93 -10.52 16.98 12.41
N CYS A 94 -9.35 16.96 13.06
CA CYS A 94 -8.80 15.74 13.62
C CYS A 94 -9.38 15.51 15.02
N ASN A 95 -10.58 14.91 15.08
CA ASN A 95 -11.22 14.57 16.36
C ASN A 95 -10.79 13.20 16.90
N THR A 96 -9.90 12.49 16.19
CA THR A 96 -9.46 11.15 16.54
C THR A 96 -8.38 11.17 17.62
N ILE A 97 -8.75 10.68 18.81
CA ILE A 97 -7.83 10.36 19.90
C ILE A 97 -7.12 9.04 19.54
N TYR A 98 -5.92 9.10 18.98
CA TYR A 98 -5.01 7.94 18.99
C TYR A 98 -4.18 8.02 20.27
N HIS A 99 -4.23 6.97 21.11
CA HIS A 99 -3.49 6.88 22.39
C HIS A 99 -3.84 7.92 23.48
N GLY A 100 -5.10 8.32 23.63
CA GLY A 100 -5.53 9.14 24.79
C GLY A 100 -5.01 10.58 24.81
N LEU A 101 -4.30 11.04 23.78
CA LEU A 101 -3.82 12.42 23.68
C LEU A 101 -4.66 13.17 22.67
N ILE A 102 -5.45 14.12 23.18
CA ILE A 102 -6.14 15.12 22.40
C ILE A 102 -5.05 15.96 21.71
N CYS A 103 -4.96 15.88 20.38
CA CYS A 103 -4.21 16.88 19.62
C CYS A 103 -5.12 18.11 19.48
N GLN A 104 -5.27 18.84 20.59
CA GLN A 104 -5.77 20.20 20.57
C GLN A 104 -4.57 21.11 20.32
N GLN A 105 -4.74 22.01 19.34
CA GLN A 105 -3.90 23.17 19.00
C GLN A 105 -2.72 22.89 18.05
N ALA A 106 -2.85 23.37 16.81
CA ALA A 106 -2.54 24.77 16.47
C ALA A 106 -3.44 25.24 15.31
#